data_AF-A0A945DAK8-F1
#
_entry.id   AF-A0A945DAK8-F1
#
_cell.length_a   1.000
_cell.length_b   1.000
_cell.length_c   1.000
_cell.angle_alpha   90.00
_cell.angle_beta   90.00
_cell.angle_gamma   90.00
#
_symmetry.space_group_name_H-M   'P 1'
#
loop_
_entity.id
_entity.type
_entity.pdbx_description
1 polymer ?
#
loop_
_entity_poly.entity_id
_entity_poly.type
_entity_poly.pdbx_seq_one_letter_code
_entity_poly.pdbx_strand_id
1 'polypeptide(L)'
;MHRQNIPVYLDLLKIVAQGLAQIKVVFRPGTAEFKLLKTLIKSPVQRSLNEDADFLASPMIIKYTQLLFLLALSMYKGSHTPMIKQISQKNETIHLIWEGGIKGQLNLGKFDEDYKKFISYYKIKILGSLKLKGFSLALMKKNYDLITDHYLTCSLCKKLIISFLKQEKKVTEILNDENNFDLLFMLISSLPTEQLNAMFIYIQQFFPEKLEIKVEGRKINVLNLWQTSTLDAKYLVEKVKIYYELYLAKDYPIIKHITQSKTKEFLEKTLTNPKIMAETQKNLENLSQNQVDLRMGLYNIIIKQMDRLLKKA
;
A
#
# COMPACT_ATOMS: atom_id res chain seq x y z
N MET A 1 -12.99 18.94 -17.32
CA MET A 1 -11.74 18.63 -16.60
C MET A 1 -11.76 17.18 -16.14
N HIS A 2 -11.10 16.27 -16.88
CA HIS A 2 -10.91 14.90 -16.42
C HIS A 2 -10.01 14.93 -15.19
N ARG A 3 -10.58 14.78 -13.98
CA ARG A 3 -9.79 14.41 -12.81
C ARG A 3 -9.15 13.08 -13.16
N GLN A 4 -7.82 13.07 -13.36
CA GLN A 4 -7.06 11.84 -13.30
C GLN A 4 -7.49 11.12 -12.02
N ASN A 5 -8.00 9.88 -12.16
CA ASN A 5 -8.41 9.06 -11.04
C ASN A 5 -7.15 8.73 -10.22
N ILE A 6 -6.79 9.64 -9.31
CA ILE A 6 -5.72 9.43 -8.34
C ILE A 6 -6.10 8.16 -7.57
N PRO A 7 -5.21 7.17 -7.47
CA PRO A 7 -5.48 5.99 -6.67
C PRO A 7 -5.82 6.37 -5.23
N VAL A 8 -6.87 5.76 -4.67
CA VAL A 8 -7.44 6.09 -3.34
C VAL A 8 -6.40 6.15 -2.21
N TYR A 9 -5.35 5.32 -2.30
CA TYR A 9 -4.26 5.32 -1.33
C TYR A 9 -3.45 6.64 -1.34
N LEU A 10 -3.28 7.31 -2.49
CA LEU A 10 -2.59 8.61 -2.55
C LEU A 10 -3.44 9.73 -1.93
N ASP A 11 -4.76 9.69 -2.14
CA ASP A 11 -5.67 10.64 -1.48
C ASP A 11 -5.63 10.46 0.04
N LEU A 12 -5.60 9.21 0.53
CA LEU A 12 -5.39 8.92 1.95
C LEU A 12 -4.07 9.51 2.47
N LEU A 13 -2.94 9.29 1.77
CA LEU A 13 -1.64 9.84 2.18
C LEU A 13 -1.67 11.38 2.24
N LYS A 14 -2.34 12.03 1.29
CA LYS A 14 -2.51 13.48 1.27
C LYS A 14 -3.32 13.97 2.46
N ILE A 15 -4.46 13.34 2.74
CA ILE A 15 -5.32 13.67 3.89
C ILE A 15 -4.53 13.50 5.20
N VAL A 16 -3.77 12.40 5.33
CA VAL A 16 -2.95 12.15 6.52
C VAL A 16 -1.87 13.21 6.68
N ALA A 17 -1.12 13.52 5.62
CA ALA A 17 -0.05 14.52 5.67
C ALA A 17 -0.58 15.92 6.06
N GLN A 18 -1.72 16.33 5.50
CA GLN A 18 -2.39 17.60 5.83
C GLN A 18 -2.88 17.60 7.29
N GLY A 19 -3.50 16.51 7.75
CA GLY A 19 -3.96 16.38 9.13
C GLY A 19 -2.81 16.42 10.13
N LEU A 20 -1.72 15.71 9.87
CA LEU A 20 -0.53 15.70 10.75
C LEU A 20 0.11 17.08 10.86
N ALA A 21 0.12 17.87 9.78
CA ALA A 21 0.65 19.22 9.80
C ALA A 21 -0.13 20.15 10.75
N GLN A 22 -1.41 19.89 10.98
CA GLN A 22 -2.29 20.68 11.84
C GLN A 22 -2.18 20.30 13.33
N ILE A 23 -1.67 19.12 13.66
CA ILE A 23 -1.59 18.62 15.05
C ILE A 23 -0.16 18.52 15.59
N LYS A 24 0.80 19.26 15.01
CA LYS A 24 2.22 19.24 15.42
C LYS A 24 2.43 19.52 16.91
N VAL A 25 1.55 20.31 17.54
CA VAL A 25 1.61 20.66 18.98
C VAL A 25 1.50 19.44 19.90
N VAL A 26 0.82 18.38 19.47
CA VAL A 26 0.68 17.11 20.20
C VAL A 26 2.05 16.43 20.43
N PHE A 27 3.03 16.73 19.59
CA PHE A 27 4.38 16.14 19.64
C PHE A 27 5.46 17.07 20.19
N ARG A 28 5.07 18.30 20.60
CA ARG A 28 5.99 19.27 21.19
C ARG A 28 6.16 18.94 22.69
N PRO A 29 7.39 18.66 23.18
CA PRO A 29 7.60 18.39 24.59
C PRO A 29 7.10 19.53 25.48
N GLY A 30 6.53 19.17 26.62
CA GLY A 30 6.08 20.12 27.63
C GLY A 30 4.63 20.60 27.45
N THR A 31 4.02 20.43 26.26
CA THR A 31 2.60 20.77 26.06
C THR A 31 1.69 19.81 26.83
N ALA A 32 0.47 20.28 27.14
CA ALA A 32 -0.53 19.48 27.83
C ALA A 32 -0.90 18.23 27.00
N GLU A 33 -1.05 18.42 25.69
CA GLU A 33 -1.36 17.37 24.73
C GLU A 33 -0.27 16.30 24.67
N PHE A 34 1.01 16.71 24.67
CA PHE A 34 2.13 15.76 24.68
C PHE A 34 2.17 14.95 25.98
N LYS A 35 1.98 15.61 27.13
CA LYS A 35 1.94 14.93 28.44
C LYS A 35 0.79 13.94 28.50
N LEU A 36 -0.40 14.35 28.08
CA LEU A 36 -1.58 13.50 28.04
C LEU A 36 -1.36 12.30 27.11
N LEU A 37 -0.93 12.52 25.86
CA LEU A 37 -0.66 11.43 24.92
C LEU A 37 0.39 10.45 25.45
N LYS A 38 1.45 10.96 26.10
CA LYS A 38 2.49 10.13 26.72
C LYS A 38 1.92 9.28 27.88
N THR A 39 1.07 9.86 28.72
CA THR A 39 0.38 9.13 29.81
C THR A 39 -0.56 8.07 29.26
N LEU A 40 -1.33 8.38 28.22
CA LEU A 40 -2.20 7.42 27.55
C LEU A 40 -1.37 6.27 26.98
N ILE A 41 -0.33 6.52 26.20
CA ILE A 41 0.50 5.46 25.58
C ILE A 41 1.19 4.55 26.60
N LYS A 42 1.57 5.10 27.77
CA LYS A 42 2.21 4.35 28.86
C LYS A 42 1.21 3.62 29.76
N SER A 43 -0.08 3.90 29.65
CA SER A 43 -1.12 3.22 30.43
C SER A 43 -1.21 1.73 30.06
N PRO A 44 -1.78 0.89 30.93
CA PRO A 44 -1.98 -0.52 30.64
C PRO A 44 -2.69 -0.74 29.30
N VAL A 45 -2.20 -1.70 28.53
CA VAL A 45 -2.64 -1.98 27.15
C VAL A 45 -4.15 -2.29 27.05
N GLN A 46 -4.74 -2.76 28.14
CA GLN A 46 -6.16 -3.11 28.26
C GLN A 46 -7.07 -1.91 28.57
N ARG A 47 -6.53 -0.71 28.87
CA ARG A 47 -7.34 0.49 29.13
C ARG A 47 -8.19 0.82 27.91
N SER A 48 -9.51 0.84 28.12
CA SER A 48 -10.48 1.31 27.14
C SER A 48 -10.40 2.83 27.06
N LEU A 49 -10.36 3.37 25.85
CA LEU A 49 -10.40 4.81 25.60
C LEU A 49 -11.82 5.31 25.30
N ASN A 50 -12.81 4.41 25.27
CA ASN A 50 -14.20 4.77 24.97
C ASN A 50 -14.85 5.67 26.03
N GLU A 51 -14.35 5.62 27.27
CA GLU A 51 -14.91 6.30 28.45
C GLU A 51 -13.85 7.17 29.15
N ASP A 52 -12.69 7.33 28.53
CA ASP A 52 -11.56 8.04 29.09
C ASP A 52 -11.78 9.55 28.97
N ALA A 53 -12.15 10.21 30.07
CA ALA A 53 -12.54 11.63 30.06
C ALA A 53 -11.45 12.54 29.47
N ASP A 54 -10.18 12.31 29.79
CA ASP A 54 -9.08 13.12 29.29
C ASP A 54 -8.87 12.95 27.77
N PHE A 55 -8.95 11.70 27.28
CA PHE A 55 -8.91 11.43 25.85
C PHE A 55 -10.12 12.02 25.11
N LEU A 56 -11.33 11.82 25.64
CA LEU A 56 -12.58 12.31 25.04
C LEU A 56 -12.63 13.84 24.99
N ALA A 57 -11.99 14.53 25.95
CA ALA A 57 -11.85 15.97 25.99
C ALA A 57 -10.75 16.52 25.08
N SER A 58 -9.99 15.67 24.36
CA SER A 58 -8.83 16.09 23.55
C SER A 58 -9.03 15.87 22.04
N PRO A 59 -9.59 16.85 21.31
CA PRO A 59 -9.78 16.76 19.86
C PRO A 59 -8.48 16.51 19.09
N MET A 60 -7.35 17.05 19.54
CA MET A 60 -6.07 16.87 18.85
C MET A 60 -5.53 15.44 18.97
N ILE A 61 -5.71 14.81 20.13
CA ILE A 61 -5.30 13.42 20.34
C ILE A 61 -6.25 12.48 19.58
N ILE A 62 -7.56 12.73 19.60
CA ILE A 62 -8.53 11.98 18.79
C ILE A 62 -8.18 12.09 17.29
N LYS A 63 -7.88 13.29 16.81
CA LYS A 63 -7.46 13.51 15.43
C LYS A 63 -6.19 12.74 15.10
N TYR A 64 -5.21 12.74 16.01
CA TYR A 64 -3.99 11.94 15.83
C TYR A 64 -4.30 10.46 15.68
N THR A 65 -5.12 9.88 16.56
CA THR A 65 -5.45 8.46 16.51
C THR A 65 -6.15 8.13 15.20
N GLN A 66 -7.14 8.93 14.78
CA GLN A 66 -7.83 8.78 13.50
C GLN A 66 -6.85 8.79 12.31
N LEU A 67 -5.88 9.72 12.29
CA LEU A 67 -4.88 9.81 11.24
C LEU A 67 -3.95 8.58 11.21
N LEU A 68 -3.61 8.00 12.37
CA LEU A 68 -2.86 6.74 12.43
C LEU A 68 -3.63 5.58 11.79
N PHE A 69 -4.94 5.46 12.05
CA PHE A 69 -5.78 4.44 11.42
C PHE A 69 -5.90 4.64 9.91
N LEU A 70 -6.08 5.88 9.46
CA LEU A 70 -6.15 6.22 8.04
C LEU A 70 -4.84 5.95 7.32
N LEU A 71 -3.71 6.24 7.97
CA LEU A 71 -2.39 5.90 7.44
C LEU A 71 -2.24 4.40 7.27
N ALA A 72 -2.61 3.62 8.29
CA ALA A 72 -2.63 2.16 8.21
C ALA A 72 -3.51 1.62 7.08
N LEU A 73 -4.67 2.23 6.83
CA LEU A 73 -5.53 1.88 5.69
C LEU A 73 -4.91 2.18 4.32
N SER A 74 -4.06 3.21 4.20
CA SER A 74 -3.38 3.50 2.94
C SER A 74 -2.39 2.40 2.51
N MET A 75 -2.12 1.45 3.41
CA MET A 75 -1.09 0.42 3.25
C MET A 75 -1.67 -1.00 3.12
N TYR A 76 -2.91 -1.22 3.56
CA TYR A 76 -3.47 -2.56 3.70
C TYR A 76 -3.64 -3.30 2.35
N LYS A 77 -3.14 -4.55 2.28
CA LYS A 77 -3.11 -5.46 1.12
C LYS A 77 -2.33 -4.95 -0.11
N GLY A 78 -1.47 -3.94 0.07
CA GLY A 78 -0.78 -3.31 -1.06
C GLY A 78 -1.77 -2.67 -2.05
N SER A 79 -1.27 -2.23 -3.19
CA SER A 79 -2.07 -1.63 -4.28
C SER A 79 -3.17 -2.55 -4.84
N HIS A 80 -3.26 -3.82 -4.40
CA HIS A 80 -4.05 -4.85 -5.05
C HIS A 80 -5.51 -4.94 -4.58
N THR A 81 -5.84 -4.62 -3.33
CA THR A 81 -7.25 -4.54 -2.89
C THR A 81 -7.36 -3.47 -1.82
N PRO A 82 -7.41 -2.19 -2.20
CA PRO A 82 -7.64 -1.15 -1.22
C PRO A 82 -9.00 -1.45 -0.58
N MET A 83 -8.98 -1.65 0.75
CA MET A 83 -10.19 -1.82 1.55
C MET A 83 -11.10 -0.61 1.44
N ILE A 84 -10.55 0.53 0.98
CA ILE A 84 -11.27 1.74 0.64
C ILE A 84 -11.33 1.87 -0.89
N LYS A 85 -12.54 1.82 -1.45
CA LYS A 85 -12.79 1.98 -2.89
C LYS A 85 -12.94 3.44 -3.30
N GLN A 86 -13.34 4.31 -2.39
CA GLN A 86 -13.42 5.76 -2.60
C GLN A 86 -13.15 6.50 -1.30
N ILE A 87 -12.50 7.65 -1.39
CA ILE A 87 -12.33 8.57 -0.28
C ILE A 87 -12.55 10.00 -0.76
N SER A 88 -13.14 10.83 0.10
CA SER A 88 -13.20 12.27 -0.09
C SER A 88 -13.11 12.97 1.25
N GLN A 89 -12.60 14.21 1.24
CA GLN A 89 -12.57 15.06 2.41
C GLN A 89 -13.29 16.36 2.09
N LYS A 90 -14.17 16.77 3.01
CA LYS A 90 -14.79 18.10 3.03
C LYS A 90 -14.63 18.68 4.43
N ASN A 91 -13.83 19.74 4.55
CA ASN A 91 -13.44 20.32 5.83
C ASN A 91 -12.80 19.24 6.75
N GLU A 92 -13.31 19.09 7.97
CA GLU A 92 -12.86 18.09 8.96
C GLU A 92 -13.60 16.75 8.82
N THR A 93 -14.45 16.59 7.80
CA THR A 93 -15.18 15.33 7.57
C THR A 93 -14.55 14.55 6.42
N ILE A 94 -14.20 13.30 6.71
CA ILE A 94 -13.71 12.33 5.73
C ILE A 94 -14.84 11.35 5.45
N HIS A 95 -15.18 11.19 4.18
CA HIS A 95 -16.11 10.17 3.71
C HIS A 95 -15.31 9.07 3.03
N LEU A 96 -15.62 7.82 3.35
CA LEU A 96 -14.95 6.65 2.79
C LEU A 96 -15.98 5.60 2.39
N ILE A 97 -15.68 4.86 1.34
CA ILE A 97 -16.47 3.71 0.91
C ILE A 97 -15.57 2.49 1.01
N TRP A 98 -15.91 1.57 1.89
CA TRP A 98 -15.21 0.32 2.05
C TRP A 98 -15.50 -0.63 0.89
N GLU A 99 -14.69 -1.68 0.77
CA GLU A 99 -15.01 -2.84 -0.03
C GLU A 99 -16.38 -3.43 0.35
N GLY A 100 -17.19 -3.76 -0.66
CA GLY A 100 -18.59 -4.14 -0.49
C GLY A 100 -19.59 -2.97 -0.50
N GLY A 101 -19.11 -1.73 -0.70
CA GLY A 101 -19.99 -0.55 -0.85
C GLY A 101 -20.44 0.07 0.48
N ILE A 102 -19.92 -0.41 1.60
CA ILE A 102 -20.25 0.10 2.94
C ILE A 102 -19.72 1.54 3.04
N LYS A 103 -20.60 2.49 3.31
CA LYS A 103 -20.23 3.90 3.50
C LYS A 103 -19.80 4.13 4.95
N GLY A 104 -18.74 4.90 5.14
CA GLY A 104 -18.25 5.35 6.43
C GLY A 104 -17.95 6.84 6.42
N GLN A 105 -17.97 7.41 7.62
CA GLN A 105 -17.62 8.80 7.87
C GLN A 105 -16.66 8.87 9.05
N LEU A 106 -15.77 9.85 9.03
CA LEU A 106 -14.93 10.21 10.17
C LEU A 106 -14.95 11.73 10.30
N ASN A 107 -15.36 12.22 11.47
CA ASN A 107 -15.23 13.63 11.82
C ASN A 107 -13.93 13.81 12.61
N LEU A 108 -12.95 14.48 12.00
CA LEU A 108 -11.63 14.64 12.58
C LEU A 108 -11.70 15.37 13.92
N GLY A 109 -11.07 14.78 14.93
CA GLY A 109 -11.06 15.29 16.30
C GLY A 109 -12.32 15.02 17.13
N LYS A 110 -13.27 14.23 16.62
CA LYS A 110 -14.47 13.81 17.37
C LYS A 110 -14.49 12.31 17.63
N PHE A 111 -14.81 11.93 18.86
CA PHE A 111 -15.08 10.55 19.24
C PHE A 111 -16.59 10.28 19.25
N ASP A 112 -17.18 10.24 18.06
CA ASP A 112 -18.60 10.05 17.84
C ASP A 112 -18.94 8.60 17.42
N GLU A 113 -20.23 8.34 17.19
CA GLU A 113 -20.71 7.02 16.75
C GLU A 113 -20.11 6.60 15.40
N ASP A 114 -19.80 7.55 14.53
CA ASP A 114 -19.15 7.27 13.24
C ASP A 114 -17.71 6.77 13.46
N TYR A 115 -16.96 7.38 14.37
CA TYR A 115 -15.63 6.88 14.72
C TYR A 115 -15.70 5.49 15.39
N LYS A 116 -16.67 5.25 16.28
CA LYS A 116 -16.87 3.92 16.89
C LYS A 116 -17.19 2.83 15.85
N LYS A 117 -18.06 3.14 14.89
CA LYS A 117 -18.38 2.24 13.75
C LYS A 117 -17.15 1.97 12.89
N PHE A 118 -16.40 3.02 12.56
CA PHE A 118 -15.16 2.91 11.80
C PHE A 118 -14.15 1.99 12.50
N ILE A 119 -13.88 2.20 13.80
CA ILE A 119 -12.96 1.36 14.58
C ILE A 119 -13.43 -0.09 14.64
N SER A 120 -14.72 -0.32 14.83
CA SER A 120 -15.29 -1.66 14.88
C SER A 120 -15.06 -2.41 13.56
N TYR A 121 -15.32 -1.74 12.44
CA TYR A 121 -15.08 -2.31 11.12
C TYR A 121 -13.59 -2.53 10.83
N TYR A 122 -12.76 -1.54 11.15
CA TYR A 122 -11.30 -1.59 11.02
C TYR A 122 -10.71 -2.81 11.75
N LYS A 123 -11.11 -3.05 13.00
CA LYS A 123 -10.59 -4.18 13.80
C LYS A 123 -10.91 -5.54 13.20
N ILE A 124 -12.12 -5.68 12.68
CA ILE A 124 -12.57 -6.93 12.06
C ILE A 124 -11.81 -7.15 10.75
N LYS A 125 -11.76 -6.14 9.88
CA LYS A 125 -11.25 -6.30 8.53
C LYS A 125 -9.74 -6.21 8.41
N ILE A 126 -9.12 -5.29 9.14
CA ILE A 126 -7.68 -5.02 9.03
C ILE A 126 -6.88 -5.90 10.00
N LEU A 127 -7.37 -6.05 11.24
CA LEU A 127 -6.62 -6.75 12.29
C LEU A 127 -7.13 -8.16 12.60
N GLY A 128 -8.22 -8.60 11.95
CA GLY A 128 -8.79 -9.93 12.13
C GLY A 128 -9.18 -10.26 13.58
N SER A 129 -9.47 -9.26 14.42
CA SER A 129 -9.59 -9.46 15.87
C SER A 129 -10.88 -8.88 16.45
N LEU A 130 -11.81 -9.78 16.80
CA LEU A 130 -13.04 -9.47 17.56
C LEU A 130 -12.80 -9.34 19.07
N LYS A 131 -11.66 -9.84 19.59
CA LYS A 131 -11.38 -9.93 21.03
C LYS A 131 -11.04 -8.59 21.68
N LEU A 132 -10.63 -7.59 20.90
CA LEU A 132 -10.43 -6.24 21.42
C LEU A 132 -11.81 -5.64 21.70
N LYS A 133 -12.14 -5.24 22.93
CA LYS A 133 -13.34 -4.44 23.22
C LYS A 133 -13.05 -2.95 22.99
N GLY A 134 -13.92 -2.26 22.25
CA GLY A 134 -13.81 -0.81 22.04
C GLY A 134 -12.53 -0.32 21.34
N PHE A 135 -12.26 0.98 21.45
CA PHE A 135 -10.97 1.60 21.14
C PHE A 135 -10.05 1.45 22.35
N SER A 136 -8.84 0.92 22.16
CA SER A 136 -7.87 0.67 23.23
C SER A 136 -6.45 0.99 22.81
N LEU A 137 -5.55 1.13 23.78
CA LEU A 137 -4.13 1.35 23.51
C LEU A 137 -3.47 0.15 22.80
N ALA A 138 -3.97 -1.06 23.03
CA ALA A 138 -3.59 -2.25 22.26
C ALA A 138 -3.79 -2.03 20.76
N LEU A 139 -4.89 -1.36 20.39
CA LEU A 139 -5.22 -1.09 19.01
C LEU A 139 -4.25 -0.08 18.39
N MET A 140 -3.88 0.97 19.14
CA MET A 140 -2.88 1.94 18.70
C MET A 140 -1.50 1.29 18.50
N LYS A 141 -1.07 0.43 19.43
CA LYS A 141 0.21 -0.30 19.31
C LYS A 141 0.23 -1.22 18.09
N LYS A 142 -0.82 -2.01 17.86
CA LYS A 142 -0.92 -2.85 16.66
C LYS A 142 -0.84 -2.06 15.36
N ASN A 143 -1.43 -0.87 15.31
CA ASN A 143 -1.29 0.01 14.13
C ASN A 143 0.12 0.56 13.98
N TYR A 144 0.78 0.87 15.10
CA TYR A 144 2.16 1.32 15.09
C TYR A 144 3.10 0.24 14.55
N ASP A 145 2.93 -1.01 15.01
CA ASP A 145 3.66 -2.16 14.50
C ASP A 145 3.43 -2.32 12.99
N LEU A 146 2.16 -2.23 12.55
CA LEU A 146 1.82 -2.27 11.13
C LEU A 146 2.50 -1.16 10.32
N ILE A 147 2.55 0.08 10.81
CA ILE A 147 3.25 1.19 10.12
C ILE A 147 4.76 0.91 10.04
N THR A 148 5.34 0.33 11.07
CA THR A 148 6.76 -0.03 11.12
C THR A 148 7.09 -1.12 10.11
N ASP A 149 6.26 -2.17 10.02
CA ASP A 149 6.44 -3.24 9.04
C ASP A 149 6.41 -2.69 7.61
N HIS A 150 5.46 -1.81 7.29
CA HIS A 150 5.39 -1.19 5.96
C HIS A 150 6.58 -0.27 5.67
N TYR A 151 7.11 0.44 6.67
CA TYR A 151 8.35 1.19 6.51
C TYR A 151 9.52 0.27 6.15
N LEU A 152 9.62 -0.90 6.79
CA LEU A 152 10.64 -1.91 6.45
C LEU A 152 10.46 -2.44 5.03
N THR A 153 9.23 -2.73 4.60
CA THR A 153 8.93 -3.12 3.21
C THR A 153 9.37 -2.04 2.22
N CYS A 154 9.00 -0.77 2.43
CA CYS A 154 9.42 0.33 1.57
C CYS A 154 10.95 0.49 1.55
N SER A 155 11.62 0.33 2.70
CA SER A 155 13.07 0.35 2.79
C SER A 155 13.72 -0.78 1.99
N LEU A 156 13.15 -2.00 2.02
CA LEU A 156 13.62 -3.12 1.20
C LEU A 156 13.44 -2.83 -0.29
N CYS A 157 12.27 -2.34 -0.71
CA CYS A 157 12.04 -1.91 -2.09
C CYS A 157 13.08 -0.86 -2.53
N LYS A 158 13.36 0.15 -1.69
CA LYS A 158 14.37 1.17 -1.98
C LYS A 158 15.76 0.57 -2.16
N LYS A 159 16.18 -0.34 -1.27
CA LYS A 159 17.47 -1.04 -1.38
C LYS A 159 17.58 -1.82 -2.68
N LEU A 160 16.52 -2.53 -3.06
CA LEU A 160 16.46 -3.29 -4.31
C LEU A 160 16.54 -2.38 -5.54
N ILE A 161 15.80 -1.27 -5.56
CA ILE A 161 15.87 -0.28 -6.64
C ILE A 161 17.30 0.28 -6.76
N ILE A 162 17.92 0.69 -5.65
CA ILE A 162 19.29 1.21 -5.65
C ILE A 162 20.27 0.15 -6.14
N SER A 163 20.10 -1.10 -5.73
CA SER A 163 20.94 -2.22 -6.20
C SER A 163 20.83 -2.39 -7.71
N PHE A 164 19.60 -2.33 -8.25
CA PHE A 164 19.36 -2.42 -9.69
C PHE A 164 20.01 -1.26 -10.45
N LEU A 165 19.82 -0.02 -9.98
CA LEU A 165 20.33 1.18 -10.65
C LEU A 165 21.87 1.27 -10.64
N LYS A 166 22.54 0.65 -9.66
CA LYS A 166 24.01 0.66 -9.53
C LYS A 166 24.72 -0.45 -10.31
N GLN A 167 24.03 -1.50 -10.72
CA GLN A 167 24.64 -2.63 -11.43
C GLN A 167 24.59 -2.38 -12.94
N GLU A 168 25.76 -2.16 -13.58
CA GLU A 168 25.88 -2.03 -15.04
C GLU A 168 25.54 -3.34 -15.79
N LYS A 169 25.62 -4.50 -15.13
CA LYS A 169 25.16 -5.84 -15.58
C LYS A 169 24.84 -6.70 -14.33
N LYS A 170 23.86 -7.61 -14.27
CA LYS A 170 23.14 -8.36 -15.31
C LYS A 170 21.65 -8.50 -14.96
N VAL A 171 20.77 -7.92 -15.78
CA VAL A 171 19.35 -8.33 -15.82
C VAL A 171 19.23 -9.86 -15.85
N THR A 172 20.12 -10.55 -16.55
CA THR A 172 20.20 -12.01 -16.59
C THR A 172 20.46 -12.68 -15.24
N GLU A 173 21.16 -12.06 -14.29
CA GLU A 173 21.33 -12.62 -12.93
C GLU A 173 20.03 -12.51 -12.11
N ILE A 174 19.31 -11.40 -12.26
CA ILE A 174 17.98 -11.20 -11.65
C ILE A 174 16.98 -12.22 -12.21
N LEU A 175 17.05 -12.49 -13.52
CA LEU A 175 16.17 -13.44 -14.21
C LEU A 175 16.48 -14.91 -13.90
N ASN A 176 17.65 -15.21 -13.34
CA ASN A 176 18.11 -16.58 -13.08
C ASN A 176 17.98 -17.02 -11.61
N ASP A 177 17.67 -16.09 -10.71
CA ASP A 177 17.52 -16.39 -9.29
C ASP A 177 16.03 -16.40 -8.91
N GLU A 178 15.52 -17.59 -8.58
CA GLU A 178 14.12 -17.78 -8.16
C GLU A 178 13.78 -17.02 -6.87
N ASN A 179 14.78 -16.62 -6.06
CA ASN A 179 14.57 -15.82 -4.87
C ASN A 179 14.43 -14.32 -5.15
N ASN A 180 14.72 -13.87 -6.38
CA ASN A 180 14.64 -12.45 -6.78
C ASN A 180 13.28 -12.07 -7.38
N PHE A 181 12.24 -12.83 -7.06
CA PHE A 181 10.88 -12.60 -7.50
C PHE A 181 10.45 -11.13 -7.32
N ASP A 182 10.58 -10.55 -6.13
CA ASP A 182 10.16 -9.16 -5.88
C ASP A 182 10.86 -8.15 -6.81
N LEU A 183 12.14 -8.38 -7.10
CA LEU A 183 12.93 -7.55 -8.00
C LEU A 183 12.46 -7.69 -9.46
N LEU A 184 12.13 -8.91 -9.89
CA LEU A 184 11.53 -9.17 -11.19
C LEU A 184 10.20 -8.43 -11.37
N PHE A 185 9.31 -8.45 -10.36
CA PHE A 185 8.03 -7.73 -10.47
C PHE A 185 8.20 -6.21 -10.47
N MET A 186 9.15 -5.68 -9.69
CA MET A 186 9.49 -4.25 -9.76
C MET A 186 10.02 -3.87 -11.14
N LEU A 187 10.88 -4.70 -11.73
CA LEU A 187 11.42 -4.49 -13.07
C LEU A 187 10.32 -4.49 -14.14
N ILE A 188 9.47 -5.52 -14.15
CA ILE A 188 8.35 -5.64 -15.10
C ILE A 188 7.38 -4.46 -14.94
N SER A 189 7.04 -4.10 -13.71
CA SER A 189 6.12 -2.98 -13.43
C SER A 189 6.72 -1.62 -13.81
N SER A 190 8.03 -1.54 -14.03
CA SER A 190 8.73 -0.32 -14.42
C SER A 190 9.08 -0.28 -15.91
N LEU A 191 8.74 -1.33 -16.69
CA LEU A 191 8.88 -1.30 -18.14
C LEU A 191 8.03 -0.17 -18.73
N PRO A 192 8.45 0.42 -19.86
CA PRO A 192 7.59 1.29 -20.66
C PRO A 192 6.27 0.58 -20.97
N THR A 193 5.16 1.32 -20.97
CA THR A 193 3.81 0.73 -21.13
C THR A 193 3.68 -0.09 -22.42
N GLU A 194 4.34 0.35 -23.49
CA GLU A 194 4.40 -0.40 -24.75
C GLU A 194 5.08 -1.76 -24.59
N GLN A 195 6.20 -1.80 -23.87
CA GLN A 195 6.95 -3.04 -23.63
C GLN A 195 6.21 -3.98 -22.68
N LEU A 196 5.49 -3.43 -21.69
CA LEU A 196 4.64 -4.22 -20.81
C LEU A 196 3.48 -4.87 -21.58
N ASN A 197 2.81 -4.13 -22.47
CA ASN A 197 1.78 -4.72 -23.34
C ASN A 197 2.37 -5.74 -24.32
N ALA A 198 3.53 -5.45 -24.92
CA ALA A 198 4.22 -6.37 -25.82
C ALA A 198 4.61 -7.68 -25.11
N MET A 199 5.02 -7.61 -23.84
CA MET A 199 5.30 -8.79 -23.01
C MET A 199 4.05 -9.67 -22.86
N PHE A 200 2.89 -9.08 -22.51
CA PHE A 200 1.65 -9.83 -22.39
C PHE A 200 1.23 -10.48 -23.70
N ILE A 201 1.32 -9.74 -24.81
CA ILE A 201 1.02 -10.26 -26.16
C ILE A 201 1.98 -11.40 -26.53
N TYR A 202 3.26 -11.28 -26.20
CA TYR A 202 4.27 -12.29 -26.47
C TYR A 202 3.99 -13.58 -25.70
N ILE A 203 3.81 -13.50 -24.38
CA ILE A 203 3.63 -14.69 -23.52
C ILE A 203 2.35 -15.44 -23.91
N GLN A 204 1.24 -14.74 -24.18
CA GLN A 204 -0.02 -15.42 -24.48
C GLN A 204 0.03 -16.31 -25.74
N GLN A 205 0.94 -16.04 -26.68
CA GLN A 205 1.05 -16.83 -27.92
C GLN A 205 1.46 -18.28 -27.65
N PHE A 206 2.00 -18.55 -26.46
CA PHE A 206 2.42 -19.87 -26.03
C PHE A 206 1.41 -20.57 -25.13
N PHE A 207 0.31 -19.90 -24.77
CA PHE A 207 -0.78 -20.50 -23.99
C PHE A 207 -1.71 -21.33 -24.88
N PRO A 208 -2.46 -22.29 -24.30
CA PRO A 208 -3.53 -22.97 -25.05
C PRO A 208 -4.58 -21.98 -25.53
N GLU A 209 -5.30 -22.31 -26.61
CA GLU A 209 -6.34 -21.47 -27.22
C GLU A 209 -7.43 -20.99 -26.24
N LYS A 210 -7.62 -21.72 -25.14
CA LYS A 210 -8.52 -21.35 -24.05
C LYS A 210 -7.78 -21.47 -22.73
N LEU A 211 -7.44 -20.33 -22.15
CA LEU A 211 -6.96 -20.22 -20.77
C LEU A 211 -7.92 -19.33 -19.97
N GLU A 212 -8.69 -19.96 -19.10
CA GLU A 212 -9.54 -19.27 -18.13
C GLU A 212 -8.96 -19.42 -16.73
N ILE A 213 -8.84 -18.31 -16.01
CA ILE A 213 -8.47 -18.33 -14.60
C ILE A 213 -9.54 -17.67 -13.75
N LYS A 214 -9.64 -18.09 -12.48
CA LYS A 214 -10.55 -17.48 -11.51
C LYS A 214 -9.78 -16.51 -10.63
N VAL A 215 -10.00 -15.21 -10.81
CA VAL A 215 -9.41 -14.15 -9.99
C VAL A 215 -10.51 -13.43 -9.24
N GLU A 216 -10.40 -13.34 -7.91
CA GLU A 216 -11.38 -12.66 -7.05
C GLU A 216 -12.83 -13.10 -7.30
N GLY A 217 -13.04 -14.38 -7.64
CA GLY A 217 -14.37 -14.94 -7.92
C GLY A 217 -14.85 -14.82 -9.37
N ARG A 218 -14.17 -14.05 -10.22
CA ARG A 218 -14.51 -13.86 -11.64
C ARG A 218 -13.68 -14.77 -12.53
N LYS A 219 -14.31 -15.36 -13.55
CA LYS A 219 -13.59 -16.06 -14.63
C LYS A 219 -13.07 -15.03 -15.62
N ILE A 220 -11.78 -15.13 -15.95
CA ILE A 220 -11.10 -14.23 -16.87
C ILE A 220 -10.49 -15.07 -17.99
N ASN A 221 -10.83 -14.73 -19.23
CA ASN A 221 -10.14 -15.26 -20.41
C ASN A 221 -8.83 -14.49 -20.58
N VAL A 222 -7.71 -15.17 -20.31
CA VAL A 222 -6.38 -14.55 -20.27
C VAL A 222 -5.96 -14.05 -21.66
N LEU A 223 -6.25 -14.81 -22.72
CA LEU A 223 -5.85 -14.44 -24.08
C LEU A 223 -6.55 -13.16 -24.54
N ASN A 224 -7.88 -13.10 -24.40
CA ASN A 224 -8.65 -11.90 -24.77
C ASN A 224 -8.17 -10.65 -24.01
N LEU A 225 -7.89 -10.82 -22.71
CA LEU A 225 -7.37 -9.75 -21.88
C LEU A 225 -6.00 -9.28 -22.37
N TRP A 226 -5.06 -10.20 -22.57
CA TRP A 226 -3.66 -9.88 -22.88
C TRP A 226 -3.47 -9.37 -24.31
N GLN A 227 -4.30 -9.82 -25.26
CA GLN A 227 -4.30 -9.36 -26.65
C GLN A 227 -4.61 -7.86 -26.80
N THR A 228 -5.40 -7.28 -25.90
CA THR A 228 -5.85 -5.88 -26.02
C THR A 228 -4.84 -4.92 -25.42
N SER A 229 -4.01 -4.25 -26.22
CA SER A 229 -3.11 -3.18 -25.74
C SER A 229 -3.88 -2.05 -25.06
N THR A 230 -3.30 -1.47 -24.00
CA THR A 230 -3.94 -0.39 -23.25
C THR A 230 -2.94 0.64 -22.71
N LEU A 231 -3.42 1.87 -22.53
CA LEU A 231 -2.74 2.90 -21.75
C LEU A 231 -3.47 3.19 -20.42
N ASP A 232 -4.61 2.52 -20.17
CA ASP A 232 -5.34 2.65 -18.91
C ASP A 232 -4.58 1.94 -17.78
N ALA A 233 -4.08 2.73 -16.83
CA ALA A 233 -3.33 2.24 -15.67
C ALA A 233 -4.11 1.20 -14.85
N LYS A 234 -5.44 1.31 -14.71
CA LYS A 234 -6.25 0.33 -13.97
C LYS A 234 -6.26 -1.01 -14.69
N TYR A 235 -6.39 -0.99 -16.01
CA TYR A 235 -6.40 -2.20 -16.82
C TYR A 235 -5.00 -2.84 -16.91
N LEU A 236 -3.94 -2.03 -16.97
CA LEU A 236 -2.56 -2.53 -16.87
C LEU A 236 -2.30 -3.22 -15.52
N VAL A 237 -2.77 -2.63 -14.41
CA VAL A 237 -2.65 -3.25 -13.09
C VAL A 237 -3.39 -4.59 -13.03
N GLU A 238 -4.57 -4.71 -13.64
CA GLU A 238 -5.31 -5.98 -13.74
C GLU A 238 -4.53 -7.03 -14.53
N LYS A 239 -3.92 -6.66 -15.66
CA LYS A 239 -3.04 -7.57 -16.41
C LYS A 239 -1.83 -8.02 -15.61
N VAL A 240 -1.14 -7.11 -14.92
CA VAL A 240 0.02 -7.43 -14.08
C VAL A 240 -0.37 -8.37 -12.93
N LYS A 241 -1.54 -8.20 -12.32
CA LYS A 241 -2.06 -9.13 -11.31
C LYS A 241 -2.25 -10.54 -11.88
N ILE A 242 -2.90 -10.65 -13.03
CA ILE A 242 -3.13 -11.93 -13.67
C ILE A 242 -1.81 -12.59 -14.06
N TYR A 243 -0.86 -11.80 -14.56
CA TYR A 243 0.49 -12.25 -14.81
C TYR A 243 1.18 -12.81 -13.55
N TYR A 244 1.06 -12.12 -12.41
CA TYR A 244 1.57 -12.58 -11.13
C TYR A 244 0.96 -13.93 -10.70
N GLU A 245 -0.37 -14.05 -10.79
CA GLU A 245 -1.09 -15.30 -10.49
C GLU A 245 -0.60 -16.44 -11.38
N LEU A 246 -0.44 -16.20 -12.67
CA LEU A 246 0.06 -17.20 -13.62
C LEU A 246 1.53 -17.56 -13.38
N TYR A 247 2.38 -16.59 -13.04
CA TYR A 247 3.80 -16.80 -12.73
C TYR A 247 4.00 -17.65 -11.46
N LEU A 248 3.06 -17.59 -10.52
CA LEU A 248 3.08 -18.38 -9.28
C LEU A 248 2.10 -19.55 -9.26
N ALA A 249 1.41 -19.83 -10.36
CA ALA A 249 0.32 -20.80 -10.42
C ALA A 249 0.79 -22.23 -10.11
N LYS A 250 0.64 -22.65 -8.84
CA LYS A 250 1.00 -24.00 -8.38
C LYS A 250 0.13 -25.07 -9.04
N ASP A 251 -1.15 -24.74 -9.27
CA ASP A 251 -2.14 -25.67 -9.83
C ASP A 251 -2.06 -25.78 -11.37
N TYR A 252 -1.27 -24.92 -12.02
CA TYR A 252 -1.10 -24.90 -13.48
C TYR A 252 0.39 -24.92 -13.85
N PRO A 253 1.12 -26.03 -13.60
CA PRO A 253 2.58 -26.09 -13.72
C PRO A 253 3.09 -25.78 -15.13
N ILE A 254 2.36 -26.20 -16.17
CA ILE A 254 2.73 -25.89 -17.57
C ILE A 254 2.57 -24.40 -17.86
N ILE A 255 1.45 -23.79 -17.44
CA ILE A 255 1.19 -22.36 -17.64
C ILE A 255 2.19 -21.52 -16.87
N LYS A 256 2.51 -21.92 -15.63
CA LYS A 256 3.58 -21.34 -14.83
C LYS A 256 4.91 -21.39 -15.58
N HIS A 257 5.31 -22.58 -16.05
CA HIS A 257 6.57 -22.74 -16.77
C HIS A 257 6.64 -21.87 -18.04
N ILE A 258 5.57 -21.84 -18.83
CA ILE A 258 5.48 -20.96 -20.01
C ILE A 258 5.62 -19.50 -19.60
N THR A 259 4.86 -19.06 -18.59
CA THR A 259 4.89 -17.68 -18.10
C THR A 259 6.31 -17.30 -17.67
N GLN A 260 6.97 -18.14 -16.86
CA GLN A 260 8.32 -17.87 -16.36
C GLN A 260 9.38 -17.86 -17.47
N SER A 261 9.40 -18.90 -18.31
CA SER A 261 10.38 -19.03 -19.38
C SER A 261 10.24 -17.94 -20.44
N LYS A 262 9.02 -17.59 -20.83
CA LYS A 262 8.75 -16.57 -21.85
C LYS A 262 8.91 -15.15 -21.32
N THR A 263 8.66 -14.89 -20.03
CA THR A 263 9.08 -13.62 -19.41
C THR A 263 10.59 -13.46 -19.49
N LYS A 264 11.35 -14.49 -19.11
CA LYS A 264 12.82 -14.43 -19.14
C LYS A 264 13.33 -14.12 -20.55
N GLU A 265 12.88 -14.89 -21.54
CA GLU A 265 13.25 -14.69 -22.95
C GLU A 265 12.92 -13.28 -23.44
N PHE A 266 11.73 -12.78 -23.10
CA PHE A 266 11.32 -11.42 -23.48
C PHE A 266 12.19 -10.36 -22.83
N LEU A 267 12.45 -10.45 -21.53
CA LEU A 267 13.22 -9.46 -20.79
C LEU A 267 14.70 -9.44 -21.21
N GLU A 268 15.29 -10.60 -21.49
CA GLU A 268 16.66 -10.71 -22.02
C GLU A 268 16.78 -9.95 -23.35
N LYS A 269 15.81 -10.09 -24.25
CA LYS A 269 15.80 -9.36 -25.52
C LYS A 269 15.52 -7.87 -25.32
N THR A 270 14.50 -7.54 -24.55
CA THR A 270 13.98 -6.17 -24.41
C THR A 270 14.94 -5.25 -23.68
N LEU A 271 15.58 -5.73 -22.60
CA LEU A 271 16.46 -4.90 -21.78
C LEU A 271 17.89 -4.78 -22.31
N THR A 272 18.23 -5.47 -23.41
CA THR A 272 19.47 -5.19 -24.16
C THR A 272 19.36 -3.93 -25.01
N ASN A 273 18.15 -3.42 -25.28
CA ASN A 273 17.96 -2.16 -25.97
C ASN A 273 18.27 -0.97 -25.01
N PRO A 274 19.28 -0.14 -25.30
CA PRO A 274 19.71 0.93 -24.40
C PRO A 274 18.61 1.95 -24.10
N LYS A 275 17.72 2.24 -25.08
CA LYS A 275 16.62 3.19 -24.91
C LYS A 275 15.60 2.66 -23.92
N ILE A 276 15.22 1.39 -24.06
CA ILE A 276 14.24 0.75 -23.17
C ILE A 276 14.82 0.61 -21.76
N MET A 277 16.10 0.24 -21.65
CA MET A 277 16.79 0.18 -20.36
C MET A 277 16.81 1.54 -19.66
N ALA A 278 17.21 2.61 -20.36
CA ALA A 278 17.24 3.96 -19.80
C ALA A 278 15.85 4.43 -19.35
N GLU A 279 14.81 4.15 -20.11
CA GLU A 279 13.43 4.49 -19.72
C GLU A 279 12.95 3.66 -18.51
N THR A 280 13.32 2.38 -18.44
CA THR A 280 13.02 1.50 -17.29
C THR A 280 13.72 1.99 -16.02
N GLN A 281 14.99 2.39 -16.12
CA GLN A 281 15.73 3.00 -15.00
C GLN A 281 15.09 4.30 -14.53
N LYS A 282 14.71 5.17 -15.47
CA LYS A 282 13.97 6.41 -15.15
C LYS A 282 12.63 6.13 -14.45
N ASN A 283 11.90 5.10 -14.87
CA ASN A 283 10.65 4.70 -14.22
C ASN A 283 10.89 4.17 -12.79
N LEU A 284 11.95 3.39 -12.56
CA LEU A 284 12.36 2.94 -11.23
C LEU A 284 12.79 4.09 -10.32
N GLU A 285 13.53 5.07 -10.84
CA GLU A 285 13.89 6.29 -10.12
C GLU A 285 12.65 7.08 -9.72
N ASN A 286 11.71 7.25 -10.66
CA ASN A 286 10.43 7.91 -10.40
C ASN A 286 9.59 7.16 -9.36
N LEU A 287 9.57 5.82 -9.40
CA LEU A 287 8.91 5.00 -8.38
C LEU A 287 9.56 5.24 -7.00
N SER A 288 10.89 5.21 -6.93
CA SER A 288 11.65 5.44 -5.70
C SER A 288 11.32 6.81 -5.10
N GLN A 289 11.45 7.88 -5.88
CA GLN A 289 11.26 9.25 -5.41
C GLN A 289 9.79 9.59 -5.11
N ASN A 290 8.89 9.27 -6.04
CA ASN A 290 7.50 9.76 -5.98
C ASN A 290 6.57 8.82 -5.22
N GLN A 291 6.99 7.60 -4.89
CA GLN A 291 6.14 6.65 -4.19
C GLN A 291 6.81 6.11 -2.93
N VAL A 292 8.04 5.59 -3.03
CA VAL A 292 8.71 4.94 -1.89
C VAL A 292 9.18 5.99 -0.87
N ASP A 293 9.90 7.01 -1.31
CA ASP A 293 10.47 8.03 -0.41
C ASP A 293 9.41 8.87 0.29
N LEU A 294 8.35 9.25 -0.41
CA LEU A 294 7.22 9.97 0.21
C LEU A 294 6.56 9.16 1.32
N ARG A 295 6.32 7.86 1.09
CA ARG A 295 5.75 6.96 2.10
C ARG A 295 6.69 6.77 3.28
N MET A 296 7.95 6.48 3.00
CA MET A 296 8.98 6.36 4.04
C MET A 296 9.09 7.62 4.88
N GLY A 297 9.05 8.81 4.27
CA GLY A 297 9.05 10.08 4.97
C GLY A 297 7.87 10.21 5.94
N LEU A 298 6.66 9.90 5.48
CA LEU A 298 5.45 9.97 6.31
C LEU A 298 5.48 8.94 7.45
N TYR A 299 5.87 7.69 7.17
CA TYR A 299 5.95 6.64 8.19
C TYR A 299 7.04 6.96 9.22
N ASN A 300 8.20 7.44 8.79
CA ASN A 300 9.29 7.83 9.67
C ASN A 300 8.90 8.98 10.62
N ILE A 301 8.04 9.91 10.18
CA ILE A 301 7.48 10.95 11.06
C ILE A 301 6.70 10.30 12.22
N ILE A 302 5.79 9.38 11.92
CA ILE A 302 5.00 8.67 12.93
C ILE A 302 5.88 7.80 13.82
N ILE A 303 6.83 7.07 13.25
CA ILE A 303 7.75 6.21 13.99
C ILE A 303 8.56 7.02 15.00
N LYS A 304 9.18 8.11 14.57
CA LYS A 304 9.92 9.00 15.48
C LYS A 304 9.04 9.59 16.57
N GLN A 305 7.79 9.94 16.25
CA GLN A 305 6.83 10.46 17.23
C GLN A 305 6.46 9.41 18.27
N MET A 306 6.12 8.19 17.84
CA MET A 306 5.75 7.07 18.72
C MET A 306 6.93 6.61 19.58
N ASP A 307 8.12 6.47 19.00
CA ASP A 307 9.35 6.12 19.74
C ASP A 307 9.65 7.14 20.83
N ARG A 308 9.46 8.44 20.55
CA ARG A 308 9.65 9.50 21.55
C ARG A 308 8.67 9.37 22.71
N LEU A 309 7.42 8.98 22.44
CA LEU A 309 6.39 8.78 23.45
C LEU A 309 6.67 7.52 24.29
N LEU A 310 7.24 6.49 23.66
CA LEU A 310 7.59 5.21 24.28
C LEU A 310 8.88 5.23 25.10
N LYS A 311 9.85 6.10 24.78
CA LYS A 311 11.09 6.25 25.55
C LYS A 311 10.80 6.48 27.05
N LYS A 312 11.52 5.75 27.91
CA LYS A 312 11.59 6.06 29.34
C LYS A 312 12.34 7.39 29.47
N ALA A 313 11.77 8.29 30.29
CA ALA A 313 12.45 9.52 30.67
C ALA A 313 13.58 9.16 31.63
#